data_AF-A0A0F9GNJ9-F1
#
_entry.id   AF-A0A0F9GNJ9-F1
#
_cell.length_a   1.000
_cell.length_b   1.000
_cell.length_c   1.000
_cell.angle_alpha   90.00
_cell.angle_beta   90.00
_cell.angle_gamma   90.00
#
_symmetry.space_group_name_H-M   'P 1'
#
loop_
_entity.id
_entity.type
_entity.pdbx_description
1 polymer ?
#
loop_
_entity_poly.entity_id
_entity_poly.type
_entity_poly.pdbx_seq_one_letter_code
_entity_poly.pdbx_strand_id
1 'polypeptide(L)'
;MPYIKKEDQKLYDGRLDDLCFALEEQGYIDGHVTYVLFKIMARWFFNSPAYSTIASIRGCLAGTLSEFDRKHGFPYEDKKIRENGNVDLEQKEPLKLTYYMCPCCGTDRGVE
;
A
#
# COMPACT_ATOMS: atom_id res chain seq x y z
N MET A 1 5.68 -13.99 -6.41
CA MET A 1 5.72 -13.13 -7.62
C MET A 1 5.71 -13.98 -8.89
N PRO A 2 4.92 -13.66 -9.92
CA PRO A 2 4.72 -14.52 -11.09
C PRO A 2 5.98 -14.70 -11.97
N TYR A 3 6.97 -13.82 -11.85
CA TYR A 3 8.20 -13.84 -12.65
C TYR A 3 9.36 -14.62 -12.01
N ILE A 4 9.21 -15.12 -10.78
CA ILE A 4 10.24 -15.96 -10.13
C ILE A 4 9.96 -17.41 -10.52
N LYS A 5 10.99 -18.16 -10.96
CA LYS A 5 10.83 -19.57 -11.32
C LYS A 5 10.39 -20.40 -10.12
N LYS A 6 9.65 -21.49 -10.34
CA LYS A 6 9.14 -22.32 -9.24
C LYS A 6 10.28 -22.96 -8.44
N GLU A 7 11.39 -23.25 -9.09
CA GLU A 7 12.57 -23.84 -8.46
C GLU A 7 13.23 -22.84 -7.51
N ASP A 8 13.26 -21.56 -7.89
CA ASP A 8 13.79 -20.49 -7.06
C ASP A 8 12.87 -20.18 -5.87
N GLN A 9 11.55 -20.31 -6.02
CA GLN A 9 10.57 -20.14 -4.92
C GLN A 9 10.84 -21.14 -3.78
N LYS A 10 11.07 -22.42 -4.13
CA LYS A 10 11.32 -23.51 -3.17
C LYS A 10 12.54 -23.29 -2.27
N LEU A 11 13.49 -22.44 -2.68
CA LEU A 11 14.65 -22.08 -1.86
C LEU A 11 14.25 -21.29 -0.60
N TYR A 12 13.09 -20.63 -0.65
CA TYR A 12 12.62 -19.75 0.40
C TYR A 12 11.43 -20.34 1.17
N ASP A 13 10.54 -21.07 0.48
CA ASP A 13 9.26 -21.54 1.02
C ASP A 13 9.37 -22.12 2.44
N GLY A 14 10.24 -23.10 2.68
CA GLY A 14 10.35 -23.71 4.01
C GLY A 14 10.76 -22.75 5.13
N ARG A 15 11.64 -21.77 4.86
CA ARG A 15 12.03 -20.76 5.86
C ARG A 15 10.98 -19.68 6.04
N LEU A 16 10.23 -19.38 4.98
CA LEU A 16 9.12 -18.43 5.03
C LEU A 16 7.95 -19.03 5.80
N ASP A 17 7.66 -20.32 5.63
CA ASP A 17 6.63 -21.04 6.38
C ASP A 17 6.87 -20.95 7.88
N ASP A 18 8.08 -21.30 8.35
CA ASP A 18 8.44 -21.19 9.77
C ASP A 18 8.24 -19.77 10.33
N LEU A 19 8.61 -18.75 9.54
CA LEU A 19 8.47 -17.35 9.92
C LEU A 19 7.00 -16.91 9.94
N CYS A 20 6.20 -17.36 8.98
CA CYS A 20 4.76 -17.11 8.92
C CYS A 20 4.04 -17.77 10.11
N PHE A 21 4.37 -19.01 10.46
CA PHE A 21 3.83 -19.68 11.64
C PHE A 21 4.15 -18.89 12.93
N ALA A 22 5.39 -18.45 13.09
CA ALA A 22 5.77 -17.64 14.25
C ALA A 22 5.01 -16.30 14.31
N LEU A 23 4.73 -15.65 13.17
CA LEU A 23 3.93 -14.42 13.11
C LEU A 23 2.44 -14.69 13.37
N GLU A 24 1.93 -15.82 12.90
CA GLU A 24 0.55 -16.26 13.10
C GLU A 24 0.27 -16.55 14.58
N GLU A 25 1.17 -17.22 15.30
CA GLU A 25 1.06 -17.43 16.75
C GLU A 25 0.99 -16.12 17.54
N GLN A 26 1.57 -15.04 16.99
CA GLN A 26 1.50 -13.69 17.56
C GLN A 26 0.32 -12.87 17.03
N GLY A 27 -0.53 -13.45 16.17
CA GLY A 27 -1.70 -12.78 15.61
C GLY A 27 -1.39 -11.71 14.56
N TYR A 28 -0.25 -11.81 13.86
CA TYR A 28 0.16 -10.85 12.83
C TYR A 28 0.16 -9.39 13.30
N ILE A 29 0.63 -9.11 14.52
CA ILE A 29 0.77 -7.74 15.02
C ILE A 29 1.62 -6.90 14.05
N ASP A 30 1.09 -5.75 13.62
CA ASP A 30 1.70 -4.85 12.64
C ASP A 30 3.18 -4.54 12.94
N GLY A 31 3.51 -4.31 14.21
CA GLY A 31 4.88 -4.04 14.64
C GLY A 31 5.84 -5.20 14.42
N HIS A 32 5.39 -6.45 14.61
CA HIS A 32 6.22 -7.64 14.39
C HIS A 32 6.49 -7.87 12.90
N VAL A 33 5.46 -7.76 12.07
CA VAL A 33 5.59 -7.88 10.61
C VAL A 33 6.51 -6.79 10.08
N THR A 34 6.32 -5.54 10.54
CA THR A 34 7.16 -4.40 10.16
C THR A 34 8.62 -4.62 10.57
N TYR A 35 8.87 -5.14 11.78
CA TYR A 35 10.22 -5.47 12.25
C TYR A 35 10.90 -6.51 11.34
N VAL A 36 10.20 -7.59 10.99
CA VAL A 36 10.72 -8.65 10.12
C VAL A 36 11.12 -8.08 8.75
N LEU A 37 10.22 -7.32 8.11
CA LEU A 37 10.50 -6.68 6.83
C LEU A 37 11.70 -5.72 6.93
N PHE A 38 11.77 -4.91 7.99
CA PHE A 38 12.90 -4.02 8.23
C PHE A 38 14.21 -4.78 8.38
N LYS A 39 14.25 -5.90 9.11
CA LYS A 39 15.46 -6.72 9.26
C LYS A 39 15.93 -7.31 7.93
N ILE A 40 15.03 -7.72 7.05
CA ILE A 40 15.36 -8.21 5.71
C ILE A 40 16.00 -7.08 4.89
N MET A 41 15.37 -5.90 4.85
CA MET A 41 15.88 -4.73 4.12
C MET A 41 17.23 -4.27 4.64
N ALA A 42 17.38 -4.18 5.97
CA ALA A 42 18.64 -3.76 6.59
C ALA A 42 19.78 -4.72 6.23
N ARG A 43 19.55 -6.04 6.26
CA ARG A 43 20.55 -7.03 5.82
C ARG A 43 20.92 -6.88 4.34
N TRP A 44 19.93 -6.66 3.47
CA TRP A 44 20.20 -6.40 2.06
C TRP A 44 21.05 -5.14 1.87
N PHE A 45 20.68 -4.03 2.53
CA PHE A 45 21.44 -2.78 2.46
C PHE A 45 22.87 -2.94 2.99
N PHE A 46 23.06 -3.57 4.15
CA PHE A 46 24.40 -3.74 4.74
C PHE A 46 25.32 -4.62 3.90
N ASN A 47 24.78 -5.58 3.15
CA ASN A 47 25.57 -6.39 2.23
C ASN A 47 26.00 -5.62 0.97
N SER A 48 25.30 -4.55 0.59
CA SER A 48 25.59 -3.77 -0.61
C SER A 48 25.15 -2.30 -0.44
N PRO A 49 25.89 -1.48 0.34
CA PRO A 49 25.46 -0.13 0.68
C PRO A 49 25.62 0.82 -0.51
N ALA A 50 24.52 1.07 -1.22
CA ALA A 50 24.47 1.98 -2.36
C ALA A 50 23.08 2.60 -2.51
N TYR A 51 23.02 3.78 -3.14
CA TYR A 51 21.74 4.40 -3.46
C TYR A 51 20.90 3.53 -4.41
N SER A 52 21.56 2.83 -5.34
CA SER A 52 20.91 1.83 -6.20
C SER A 52 20.24 0.73 -5.38
N THR A 53 20.88 0.24 -4.31
CA THR A 53 20.28 -0.74 -3.38
C THR A 53 19.05 -0.18 -2.68
N ILE A 54 19.09 1.09 -2.23
CA ILE A 54 17.92 1.75 -1.63
C ILE A 54 16.76 1.83 -2.64
N ALA A 55 17.06 2.20 -3.89
CA ALA A 55 16.06 2.24 -4.96
C ALA A 55 15.47 0.85 -5.25
N SER A 56 16.30 -0.19 -5.30
CA SER A 56 15.86 -1.58 -5.47
C SER A 56 14.98 -2.07 -4.32
N ILE A 57 15.33 -1.76 -3.07
CA ILE A 57 14.53 -2.10 -1.89
C ILE A 57 13.15 -1.43 -1.98
N ARG A 58 13.10 -0.12 -2.27
CA ARG A 58 11.83 0.62 -2.43
C ARG A 58 10.97 0.04 -3.54
N GLY A 59 11.57 -0.26 -4.70
CA GLY A 59 10.87 -0.88 -5.82
C GLY A 59 10.31 -2.25 -5.47
N CYS A 60 11.06 -3.07 -4.73
CA CYS A 60 10.62 -4.38 -4.26
C CYS A 60 9.41 -4.29 -3.32
N LEU A 61 9.44 -3.37 -2.35
CA LEU A 61 8.32 -3.16 -1.43
C LEU A 61 7.06 -2.68 -2.17
N ALA A 62 7.20 -1.68 -3.04
CA ALA A 62 6.08 -1.15 -3.83
C ALA A 62 5.47 -2.25 -4.71
N GLY A 63 6.30 -3.02 -5.41
CA GLY A 63 5.83 -4.14 -6.24
C GLY A 63 5.15 -5.25 -5.43
N THR A 64 5.62 -5.51 -4.21
CA THR A 64 5.00 -6.50 -3.30
C THR A 64 3.62 -6.04 -2.86
N LEU A 65 3.47 -4.78 -2.45
CA LEU A 65 2.19 -4.19 -2.08
C LEU A 65 1.20 -4.22 -3.27
N SER A 66 1.63 -3.76 -4.45
CA SER A 66 0.77 -3.77 -5.63
C SER A 66 0.30 -5.17 -6.04
N GLU A 67 1.13 -6.20 -5.88
CA GLU A 67 0.70 -7.59 -6.13
C GLU A 67 -0.26 -8.10 -5.05
N PHE A 68 -0.07 -7.72 -3.78
CA PHE A 68 -1.03 -8.03 -2.73
C PHE A 68 -2.40 -7.41 -3.03
N ASP A 69 -2.44 -6.12 -3.40
CA ASP A 69 -3.68 -5.43 -3.75
C ASP A 69 -4.37 -6.11 -4.94
N ARG A 70 -3.61 -6.41 -6.00
CA ARG A 70 -4.14 -7.08 -7.19
C ARG A 70 -4.71 -8.47 -6.90
N LYS A 71 -4.10 -9.23 -5.99
CA LYS A 71 -4.50 -10.61 -5.68
C LYS A 71 -5.56 -10.71 -4.60
N HIS A 72 -5.56 -9.79 -3.64
CA HIS A 72 -6.36 -9.89 -2.43
C HIS A 72 -7.16 -8.62 -2.15
N GLY A 73 -6.52 -7.44 -2.20
CA GLY A 73 -7.16 -6.15 -1.93
C GLY A 73 -8.36 -5.88 -2.84
N PHE A 74 -8.14 -5.74 -4.15
CA PHE A 74 -9.20 -5.41 -5.11
C PHE A 74 -10.32 -6.46 -5.15
N PRO A 75 -10.03 -7.78 -5.18
CA PRO A 75 -11.10 -8.78 -5.13
C PRO A 75 -11.94 -8.73 -3.84
N TYR A 76 -11.31 -8.38 -2.71
CA TYR A 76 -12.01 -8.20 -1.45
C TYR A 76 -12.87 -6.93 -1.46
N GLU A 77 -12.36 -5.82 -2.00
CA GLU A 77 -13.12 -4.58 -2.17
C GLU A 77 -14.33 -4.78 -3.10
N ASP A 78 -14.15 -5.44 -4.26
CA ASP A 78 -15.23 -5.79 -5.17
C ASP A 78 -16.31 -6.66 -4.49
N LYS A 79 -15.89 -7.55 -3.59
CA LYS A 79 -16.81 -8.33 -2.77
C LYS A 79 -17.57 -7.41 -1.80
N LYS A 80 -16.88 -6.48 -1.13
CA LYS A 80 -17.52 -5.54 -0.18
C LYS A 80 -18.44 -4.53 -0.85
N ILE A 81 -18.12 -4.07 -2.05
CA ILE A 81 -19.01 -3.23 -2.86
C ILE A 81 -20.30 -3.97 -3.21
N ARG A 82 -20.22 -5.26 -3.58
CA ARG A 82 -21.40 -6.08 -3.83
C ARG A 82 -22.25 -6.35 -2.58
N GLU A 83 -21.60 -6.49 -1.41
CA GLU A 83 -22.27 -6.75 -0.14
C GLU A 83 -22.91 -5.50 0.47
N ASN A 84 -22.21 -4.37 0.44
CA ASN A 84 -22.55 -3.17 1.22
C ASN A 84 -22.95 -1.96 0.37
N GLY A 85 -22.80 -2.04 -0.95
CA GLY A 85 -22.87 -0.89 -1.85
C GLY A 85 -21.52 -0.17 -1.99
N ASN A 86 -21.42 0.69 -3.00
CA ASN A 86 -20.25 1.53 -3.21
C ASN A 86 -20.40 2.85 -2.43
N VAL A 87 -19.31 3.61 -2.30
CA VAL A 87 -19.35 4.96 -1.72
C VAL A 87 -20.09 5.89 -2.68
N ASP A 88 -21.27 6.38 -2.27
CA ASP A 88 -22.01 7.41 -3.00
C ASP A 88 -21.34 8.77 -2.81
N LEU A 89 -20.85 9.35 -3.91
CA LEU A 89 -20.31 10.71 -3.95
C LEU A 89 -21.37 11.75 -4.34
N GLU A 90 -22.65 11.46 -4.14
CA GLU A 90 -23.71 12.44 -4.39
C GLU A 90 -23.49 13.68 -3.52
N GLN A 91 -22.94 14.74 -4.12
CA GLN A 91 -22.99 16.09 -3.55
C GLN A 91 -24.46 16.49 -3.49
N LYS A 92 -25.09 16.31 -2.32
CA LYS A 92 -26.51 16.62 -2.13
C LYS A 92 -26.86 18.10 -2.26
N GLU A 93 -25.87 18.99 -2.29
CA GLU A 93 -26.05 20.38 -2.70
C GLU A 93 -24.81 20.87 -3.44
N PRO A 94 -24.95 21.68 -4.51
CA PRO A 94 -23.82 22.39 -5.07
C PRO A 94 -23.21 23.26 -3.96
N LEU A 95 -21.90 23.16 -3.76
CA LEU A 95 -21.15 24.08 -2.92
C LEU A 95 -21.52 25.51 -3.33
N LYS A 96 -22.37 26.18 -2.53
CA LYS A 96 -22.62 27.61 -2.70
C LYS A 96 -21.28 28.29 -2.43
N LEU A 97 -20.59 28.74 -3.48
CA LEU A 97 -19.52 29.72 -3.31
C LEU A 97 -20.17 30.95 -2.71
N THR A 98 -20.01 31.15 -1.39
CA THR A 98 -20.47 32.35 -0.69
C THR A 98 -19.64 33.57 -1.05
N TYR A 99 -18.55 33.37 -1.80
CA TYR A 99 -17.66 34.44 -2.19
C TYR A 99 -16.90 34.10 -3.48
N TYR A 100 -16.88 35.03 -4.44
CA TYR A 100 -16.01 34.99 -5.62
C TYR A 100 -14.87 36.01 -5.46
N MET A 101 -13.69 35.57 -5.02
CA MET A 101 -12.49 36.41 -5.02
C MET A 101 -12.12 36.75 -6.48
N CYS A 102 -12.13 38.03 -6.84
CA CYS A 102 -11.60 38.45 -8.14
C CYS A 102 -10.09 38.16 -8.18
N PRO A 103 -9.60 37.28 -9.08
CA PRO A 103 -8.19 36.89 -9.10
C PRO A 103 -7.24 38.01 -9.52
N CYS A 104 -7.74 39.15 -10.07
CA CYS A 104 -6.90 40.28 -10.43
C CYS A 104 -6.67 41.29 -9.30
N CYS A 105 -7.59 41.38 -8.33
CA CYS A 105 -7.57 42.47 -7.35
C CYS A 105 -7.92 42.04 -5.91
N GLY A 106 -8.19 40.74 -5.67
CA GLY A 106 -8.45 40.18 -4.34
C GLY A 106 -9.65 40.78 -3.61
N THR A 107 -10.50 41.53 -4.31
CA THR A 107 -11.61 42.28 -3.69
C THR A 107 -12.83 41.40 -3.52
N ASP A 108 -13.54 41.59 -2.40
CA ASP A 108 -14.78 40.88 -2.13
C ASP A 108 -15.95 41.43 -2.92
N ARG A 109 -16.50 40.58 -3.78
CA ARG A 109 -17.77 40.80 -4.46
C ARG A 109 -18.66 39.65 -4.02
N GLY A 110 -19.36 39.86 -2.91
CA GLY A 110 -20.44 38.98 -2.49
C GLY A 110 -21.44 38.80 -3.62
N VAL A 111 -21.97 37.59 -3.77
CA VAL A 111 -23.04 37.28 -4.71
C VAL A 111 -24.36 37.53 -3.97
N GLU A 112 -25.13 38.55 -4.38
CA GLU A 112 -26.52 38.75 -3.91
C GLU A 112 -27.44 37.63 -4.41
#